data_AF-A0A2E5P4G3-F1
#
_entry.id   AF-A0A2E5P4G3-F1
#
_cell.length_a   1.000
_cell.length_b   1.000
_cell.length_c   1.000
_cell.angle_alpha   90.00
_cell.angle_beta   90.00
_cell.angle_gamma   90.00
#
_symmetry.space_group_name_H-M   'P 1'
#
loop_
_entity.id
_entity.type
_entity.pdbx_description
1 polymer ?
#
loop_
_entity_poly.entity_id
_entity_poly.type
_entity_poly.pdbx_seq_one_letter_code
_entity_poly.pdbx_strand_id
1 'polypeptide(L)'
;MSTPASFQAHAARFEVIREATSKSPDALVPRSIMRGIAAGCSRAPDLRRSNPLKSRQQRTLWAHLVDEATARPEQVGFVLPDSGLKDLAERLGVPPRTLSGHLETWRRTRPRMVQVFAGRKSRGVAPLVAVQVPVATDLVLWAAAIRSEVDAQDGRALHPLLVADAVERLAMLGAAGPAYKTWPLLDDAIDDLGTTISRKGGEPPRRRLETGRRR
;
A
#
# COMPACT_ATOMS: atom_id res chain seq x y z
N MET A 1 12.84 -19.72 -7.33
CA MET A 1 13.44 -18.55 -6.63
C MET A 1 12.94 -18.56 -5.20
N SER A 2 13.79 -18.34 -4.20
CA SER A 2 13.35 -18.26 -2.80
C SER A 2 12.72 -16.89 -2.55
N THR A 3 11.52 -16.86 -1.97
CA THR A 3 10.83 -15.62 -1.58
C THR A 3 11.60 -14.92 -0.45
N PRO A 4 11.56 -13.57 -0.37
CA PRO A 4 12.29 -12.85 0.69
C PRO A 4 11.78 -13.23 2.08
N ALA A 5 12.68 -13.37 3.06
CA ALA A 5 12.30 -13.66 4.45
C ALA A 5 11.37 -12.58 5.04
N SER A 6 11.54 -11.32 4.64
CA SER A 6 10.63 -10.22 5.02
C SER A 6 9.21 -10.44 4.50
N PHE A 7 9.06 -10.87 3.23
CA PHE A 7 7.75 -11.21 2.68
C PHE A 7 7.10 -12.34 3.50
N GLN A 8 7.85 -13.41 3.78
CA GLN A 8 7.34 -14.54 4.57
C GLN A 8 6.87 -14.09 5.97
N ALA A 9 7.63 -13.22 6.64
CA ALA A 9 7.28 -12.70 7.95
C ALA A 9 6.00 -11.82 7.91
N HIS A 10 5.85 -10.97 6.90
CA HIS A 10 4.66 -10.13 6.76
C HIS A 10 3.43 -10.93 6.34
N ALA A 11 3.57 -11.87 5.41
CA ALA A 11 2.52 -12.79 5.01
C ALA A 11 2.04 -13.64 6.20
N ALA A 12 2.97 -14.18 7.01
CA ALA A 12 2.62 -14.92 8.21
C ALA A 12 1.82 -14.07 9.22
N ARG A 13 2.20 -12.81 9.42
CA ARG A 13 1.42 -11.88 10.28
C ARG A 13 0.01 -11.65 9.74
N PHE A 14 -0.12 -11.45 8.42
CA PHE A 14 -1.43 -11.31 7.79
C PHE A 14 -2.28 -12.56 7.98
N GLU A 15 -1.71 -13.74 7.78
CA GLU A 15 -2.39 -15.02 7.95
C GLU A 15 -2.85 -15.25 9.40
N VAL A 16 -2.03 -14.92 10.40
CA VAL A 16 -2.43 -15.00 11.82
C VAL A 16 -3.68 -14.15 12.09
N ILE A 17 -3.72 -12.91 11.57
CA ILE A 17 -4.89 -12.03 11.72
C ILE A 17 -6.11 -12.62 11.00
N ARG A 18 -5.91 -13.17 9.79
CA ARG A 18 -6.96 -13.77 8.99
C ARG A 18 -7.58 -14.98 9.68
N GLU A 19 -6.75 -15.90 10.16
CA GLU A 19 -7.18 -17.13 10.85
C GLU A 19 -7.99 -16.82 12.11
N ALA A 20 -7.63 -15.77 12.86
CA ALA A 20 -8.39 -15.33 14.04
C ALA A 20 -9.82 -14.87 13.72
N THR A 21 -10.11 -14.54 12.46
CA THR A 21 -11.43 -14.00 12.04
C THR A 21 -12.24 -14.94 11.17
N SER A 22 -11.66 -16.07 10.74
CA SER A 22 -12.25 -16.99 9.74
C SER A 22 -12.70 -16.31 8.43
N LYS A 23 -12.17 -15.12 8.11
CA LYS A 23 -12.47 -14.38 6.88
C LYS A 23 -11.56 -14.83 5.74
N SER A 24 -12.03 -14.73 4.50
CA SER A 24 -11.14 -14.76 3.33
C SER A 24 -10.27 -13.48 3.30
N PRO A 25 -9.11 -13.50 2.62
CA PRO A 25 -8.27 -12.30 2.48
C PRO A 25 -9.06 -11.08 1.96
N ASP A 26 -9.89 -11.27 0.94
CA ASP A 26 -10.74 -10.22 0.36
C ASP A 26 -11.88 -9.76 1.28
N ALA A 27 -12.34 -10.59 2.21
CA ALA A 27 -13.36 -10.18 3.19
C ALA A 27 -12.73 -9.40 4.36
N LEU A 28 -11.49 -9.74 4.71
CA LEU A 28 -10.72 -9.04 5.75
C LEU A 28 -10.25 -7.66 5.25
N VAL A 29 -9.60 -7.63 4.07
CA VAL A 29 -9.12 -6.41 3.42
C VAL A 29 -9.71 -6.30 2.00
N PRO A 30 -10.94 -5.77 1.86
CA PRO A 30 -11.60 -5.69 0.56
C PRO A 30 -10.90 -4.79 -0.45
N ARG A 31 -11.27 -4.99 -1.72
CA ARG A 31 -10.78 -4.21 -2.87
C ARG A 31 -10.90 -2.70 -2.67
N SER A 32 -11.91 -2.21 -1.95
CA SER A 32 -12.07 -0.78 -1.63
C SER A 32 -10.91 -0.25 -0.78
N ILE A 33 -10.45 -1.01 0.22
CA ILE A 33 -9.31 -0.66 1.06
C ILE A 33 -8.03 -0.72 0.23
N MET A 34 -7.82 -1.80 -0.53
CA MET A 34 -6.65 -1.94 -1.41
C MET A 34 -6.54 -0.78 -2.41
N ARG A 35 -7.67 -0.36 -3.01
CA ARG A 35 -7.73 0.83 -3.88
C ARG A 35 -7.46 2.13 -3.14
N GLY A 36 -7.89 2.25 -1.89
CA GLY A 36 -7.54 3.39 -1.02
C GLY A 36 -6.04 3.50 -0.82
N ILE A 37 -5.37 2.38 -0.47
CA ILE A 37 -3.91 2.31 -0.34
C ILE A 37 -3.24 2.71 -1.66
N ALA A 38 -3.70 2.15 -2.78
CA ALA A 38 -3.13 2.43 -4.10
C ALA A 38 -3.23 3.91 -4.49
N ALA A 39 -4.41 4.50 -4.34
CA ALA A 39 -4.68 5.89 -4.64
C ALA A 39 -3.83 6.82 -3.76
N GLY A 40 -3.72 6.52 -2.47
CA GLY A 40 -2.95 7.33 -1.55
C GLY A 40 -1.45 7.25 -1.81
N CYS A 41 -0.90 6.04 -2.01
CA CYS A 41 0.49 5.83 -2.37
C CYS A 41 0.87 6.50 -3.69
N SER A 42 -0.06 6.54 -4.65
CA SER A 42 0.15 7.20 -5.95
C SER A 42 0.29 8.72 -5.83
N ARG A 43 -0.44 9.35 -4.89
CA ARG A 43 -0.39 10.80 -4.62
C ARG A 43 0.68 11.21 -3.60
N ALA A 44 1.13 10.28 -2.75
CA ALA A 44 2.10 10.55 -1.70
C ALA A 44 3.38 11.27 -2.15
N PRO A 45 3.96 10.98 -3.33
CA PRO A 45 5.14 11.70 -3.82
C PRO A 45 4.96 13.21 -3.97
N ASP A 46 3.73 13.67 -4.26
CA ASP A 46 3.41 15.08 -4.43
C ASP A 46 3.42 15.85 -3.10
N LEU A 47 3.22 15.15 -1.97
CA LEU A 47 3.27 15.75 -0.62
C LEU A 47 4.67 15.75 -0.01
N ARG A 48 5.67 15.22 -0.72
CA ARG A 48 7.05 15.21 -0.25
C ARG A 48 7.68 16.57 -0.48
N ARG A 49 8.51 17.01 0.48
CA ARG A 49 9.30 18.25 0.36
C ARG A 49 10.07 18.35 -0.97
N SER A 50 10.58 17.21 -1.45
CA SER A 50 11.09 17.08 -2.81
C SER A 50 10.38 15.93 -3.49
N ASN A 51 9.55 16.23 -4.49
CA ASN A 51 8.85 15.21 -5.26
C ASN A 51 9.87 14.41 -6.09
N PRO A 52 10.03 13.09 -5.86
CA PRO A 52 10.96 12.25 -6.60
C PRO A 52 10.47 11.92 -8.02
N LEU A 53 9.21 12.22 -8.35
CA LEU A 53 8.60 11.93 -9.65
C LEU A 53 8.49 13.23 -10.46
N LYS A 54 9.42 13.44 -11.37
CA LYS A 54 9.57 14.70 -12.13
C LYS A 54 8.74 14.73 -13.42
N SER A 55 8.35 13.57 -13.95
CA SER A 55 7.59 13.49 -15.20
C SER A 55 6.25 12.78 -15.02
N ARG A 56 5.32 13.03 -15.96
CA ARG A 56 4.05 12.29 -16.02
C ARG A 56 4.28 10.78 -16.16
N GLN A 57 5.25 10.38 -16.99
CA GLN A 57 5.59 8.98 -17.18
C GLN A 57 6.10 8.31 -15.90
N GLN A 58 6.91 9.00 -15.10
CA GLN A 58 7.35 8.50 -13.79
C GLN A 58 6.18 8.33 -12.81
N ARG A 59 5.21 9.26 -12.83
CA ARG A 59 3.98 9.16 -12.02
C ARG A 59 3.11 7.99 -12.45
N THR A 60 2.93 7.79 -13.75
CA THR A 60 2.18 6.63 -14.29
C THR A 60 2.87 5.31 -13.94
N LEU A 61 4.19 5.21 -14.13
CA LEU A 61 4.95 4.00 -13.78
C LEU A 61 4.88 3.70 -12.29
N TRP A 62 4.97 4.73 -11.43
CA TRP A 62 4.81 4.58 -9.99
C TRP A 62 3.41 4.06 -9.63
N ALA A 63 2.36 4.66 -10.21
CA ALA A 63 0.98 4.23 -9.98
C ALA A 63 0.77 2.75 -10.38
N HIS A 64 1.26 2.33 -11.55
CA HIS A 64 1.17 0.93 -11.97
C HIS A 64 1.91 -0.03 -11.03
N LEU A 65 3.10 0.34 -10.53
CA LEU A 65 3.81 -0.48 -9.55
C LEU A 65 3.06 -0.59 -8.23
N VAL A 66 2.42 0.50 -7.79
CA VAL A 66 1.59 0.49 -6.59
C VAL A 66 0.33 -0.36 -6.80
N ASP A 67 -0.28 -0.31 -7.98
CA ASP A 67 -1.44 -1.15 -8.33
C ASP A 67 -1.06 -2.64 -8.29
N GLU A 68 0.10 -3.03 -8.81
CA GLU A 68 0.65 -4.38 -8.68
C GLU A 68 0.84 -4.77 -7.20
N ALA A 69 1.46 -3.88 -6.40
CA ALA A 69 1.71 -4.13 -4.97
C ALA A 69 0.42 -4.23 -4.14
N THR A 70 -0.69 -3.73 -4.67
CA THR A 70 -2.01 -3.69 -4.01
C THR A 70 -3.06 -4.50 -4.77
N ALA A 71 -2.63 -5.38 -5.69
CA ALA A 71 -3.53 -6.24 -6.44
C ALA A 71 -4.18 -7.29 -5.55
N ARG A 72 -3.42 -7.79 -4.56
CA ARG A 72 -3.76 -8.92 -3.71
C ARG A 72 -3.40 -8.65 -2.24
N PRO A 73 -4.36 -8.73 -1.29
CA PRO A 73 -4.08 -8.47 0.12
C PRO A 73 -3.06 -9.45 0.72
N GLU A 74 -3.07 -10.72 0.30
CA GLU A 74 -2.14 -11.76 0.74
C GLU A 74 -0.68 -11.50 0.32
N GLN A 75 -0.45 -10.60 -0.64
CA GLN A 75 0.88 -10.17 -1.03
C GLN A 75 1.42 -9.03 -0.16
N VAL A 76 0.58 -8.43 0.68
CA VAL A 76 0.96 -7.48 1.74
C VAL A 76 1.90 -6.35 1.24
N GLY A 77 1.61 -5.77 0.07
CA GLY A 77 2.42 -4.68 -0.48
C GLY A 77 3.67 -5.13 -1.25
N PHE A 78 3.84 -6.43 -1.52
CA PHE A 78 4.92 -6.97 -2.34
C PHE A 78 4.43 -7.27 -3.76
N VAL A 79 5.33 -7.04 -4.73
CA VAL A 79 5.23 -7.53 -6.09
C VAL A 79 6.25 -8.65 -6.26
N LEU A 80 5.77 -9.84 -6.63
CA LEU A 80 6.55 -11.05 -6.79
C LEU A 80 6.57 -11.42 -8.28
N PRO A 81 7.56 -10.96 -9.06
CA PRO A 81 7.66 -11.32 -10.46
C PRO A 81 8.12 -12.77 -10.64
N ASP A 82 7.53 -13.45 -11.63
CA ASP A 82 7.80 -14.88 -11.89
C ASP A 82 9.18 -15.08 -12.52
N SER A 83 9.54 -14.19 -13.44
CA SER A 83 10.82 -14.24 -14.19
C SER A 83 11.72 -13.03 -13.91
N GLY A 84 11.57 -12.44 -12.72
CA GLY A 84 12.37 -11.31 -12.24
C GLY A 84 12.11 -10.01 -12.99
N LEU A 85 13.16 -9.21 -13.23
CA LEU A 85 13.01 -7.83 -13.69
C LEU A 85 12.32 -7.72 -15.05
N LYS A 86 12.54 -8.67 -15.96
CA LYS A 86 11.95 -8.63 -17.30
C LYS A 86 10.43 -8.77 -17.24
N ASP A 87 9.95 -9.73 -16.46
CA ASP A 87 8.51 -9.96 -16.24
C ASP A 87 7.85 -8.76 -15.57
N LEU A 88 8.46 -8.18 -14.52
CA LEU A 88 7.91 -6.96 -13.92
C LEU A 88 7.88 -5.78 -14.90
N ALA A 89 8.93 -5.63 -15.72
CA ALA A 89 8.99 -4.54 -16.70
C ALA A 89 7.91 -4.68 -17.78
N GLU A 90 7.64 -5.91 -18.22
CA GLU A 90 6.56 -6.23 -19.16
C GLU A 90 5.18 -5.90 -18.57
N ARG A 91 4.89 -6.34 -17.34
CA ARG A 91 3.64 -5.99 -16.62
C ARG A 91 3.44 -4.49 -16.50
N LEU A 92 4.53 -3.74 -16.25
CA LEU A 92 4.50 -2.28 -16.10
C LEU A 92 4.59 -1.52 -17.43
N GLY A 93 4.75 -2.20 -18.56
CA GLY A 93 4.80 -1.59 -19.89
C GLY A 93 6.03 -0.72 -20.15
N VAL A 94 7.19 -1.05 -19.56
CA VAL A 94 8.43 -0.28 -19.71
C VAL A 94 9.65 -1.16 -19.99
N PRO A 95 10.73 -0.62 -20.59
CA PRO A 95 11.96 -1.39 -20.78
C PRO A 95 12.61 -1.81 -19.44
N PRO A 96 13.19 -3.02 -19.33
CA PRO A 96 13.81 -3.49 -18.08
C PRO A 96 14.91 -2.57 -17.54
N ARG A 97 15.73 -1.97 -18.42
CA ARG A 97 16.76 -1.01 -18.03
C ARG A 97 16.16 0.26 -17.41
N THR A 98 15.05 0.74 -17.95
CA THR A 98 14.30 1.89 -17.44
C THR A 98 13.73 1.58 -16.06
N LEU A 99 13.07 0.42 -15.91
CA LEU A 99 12.54 -0.01 -14.62
C LEU A 99 13.64 -0.13 -13.56
N SER A 100 14.78 -0.76 -13.89
CA SER A 100 15.91 -0.91 -12.97
C SER A 100 16.42 0.44 -12.46
N GLY A 101 16.58 1.44 -13.34
CA GLY A 101 16.99 2.79 -12.95
C GLY A 101 16.00 3.49 -12.03
N HIS A 102 14.69 3.33 -12.30
CA HIS A 102 13.64 3.89 -11.43
C HIS A 102 13.59 3.21 -10.07
N LEU A 103 13.64 1.87 -10.02
CA LEU A 103 13.68 1.12 -8.77
C LEU A 103 14.88 1.53 -7.91
N GLU A 104 16.06 1.71 -8.51
CA GLU A 104 17.25 2.18 -7.79
C GLU A 104 17.08 3.60 -7.24
N THR A 105 16.49 4.49 -8.04
CA THR A 105 16.20 5.87 -7.64
C THR A 105 15.22 5.89 -6.47
N TRP A 106 14.10 5.18 -6.59
CA TRP A 106 13.04 5.11 -5.59
C TRP A 106 13.51 4.45 -4.29
N ARG A 107 14.39 3.45 -4.37
CA ARG A 107 15.03 2.80 -3.22
C ARG A 107 15.87 3.76 -2.37
N ARG A 108 16.43 4.81 -2.98
CA ARG A 108 17.28 5.82 -2.33
C ARG A 108 16.51 7.01 -1.76
N THR A 109 15.23 7.15 -2.09
CA THR A 109 14.40 8.24 -1.55
C THR A 109 14.28 8.17 -0.02
N ARG A 110 13.99 9.31 0.61
CA ARG A 110 13.71 9.42 2.05
C ARG A 110 12.37 10.14 2.26
N PRO A 111 11.36 9.50 2.86
CA PRO A 111 11.30 8.06 3.20
C PRO A 111 11.37 7.17 1.95
N ARG A 112 11.82 5.92 2.09
CA ARG A 112 11.98 5.00 0.95
C ARG A 112 10.62 4.72 0.31
N MET A 113 10.54 4.82 -1.01
CA MET A 113 9.34 4.46 -1.78
C MET A 113 9.25 2.95 -2.02
N VAL A 114 10.39 2.30 -2.25
CA VAL A 114 10.47 0.86 -2.49
C VAL A 114 11.62 0.23 -1.73
N GLN A 115 11.46 -1.06 -1.44
CA GLN A 115 12.58 -1.96 -1.15
C GLN A 115 12.69 -3.01 -2.26
N VAL A 116 13.91 -3.27 -2.71
CA VAL A 116 14.19 -4.18 -3.83
C VAL A 116 14.95 -5.37 -3.28
N PHE A 117 14.45 -6.58 -3.56
CA PHE A 117 15.04 -7.84 -3.12
C PHE A 117 15.65 -8.54 -4.33
N ALA A 118 16.95 -8.84 -4.24
CA ALA A 118 17.67 -9.56 -5.28
C ALA A 118 18.03 -10.97 -4.80
N GLY A 119 17.98 -11.94 -5.71
CA GLY A 119 18.34 -13.31 -5.45
C GLY A 119 19.86 -13.52 -5.49
N ARG A 120 20.28 -14.77 -5.35
CA ARG A 120 21.70 -15.14 -5.47
C ARG A 120 22.21 -14.78 -6.87
N LYS A 121 23.33 -14.07 -6.92
CA LYS A 121 24.01 -13.71 -8.16
C LYS A 121 24.36 -14.99 -8.95
N SER A 122 23.86 -15.09 -10.17
CA SER A 122 24.26 -16.13 -11.12
C SER A 122 24.64 -15.45 -12.44
N ARG A 123 25.76 -15.87 -13.06
CA ARG A 123 26.27 -15.28 -14.32
C ARG A 123 26.39 -13.75 -14.30
N GLY A 124 26.90 -13.18 -13.21
CA GLY A 124 27.24 -11.75 -13.14
C GLY A 124 26.10 -10.82 -12.70
N VAL A 125 24.84 -11.25 -12.67
CA VAL A 125 23.69 -10.41 -12.26
C VAL A 125 22.85 -11.11 -11.20
N ALA A 126 22.44 -10.38 -10.17
CA ALA A 126 21.49 -10.88 -9.19
C ALA A 126 20.06 -10.67 -9.72
N PRO A 127 19.25 -11.74 -9.90
CA PRO A 127 17.91 -11.59 -10.42
C PRO A 127 17.03 -10.84 -9.43
N LEU A 128 16.13 -9.99 -9.93
CA LEU A 128 15.08 -9.40 -9.09
C LEU A 128 14.17 -10.52 -8.58
N VAL A 129 13.90 -10.54 -7.28
CA VAL A 129 13.04 -11.53 -6.62
C VAL A 129 11.74 -10.90 -6.15
N ALA A 130 11.79 -9.68 -5.63
CA ALA A 130 10.60 -8.96 -5.20
C ALA A 130 10.85 -7.45 -5.17
N VAL A 131 9.75 -6.69 -5.25
CA VAL A 131 9.71 -5.28 -4.91
C VAL A 131 8.65 -5.09 -3.83
N GLN A 132 8.99 -4.39 -2.76
CA GLN A 132 8.03 -4.02 -1.72
C GLN A 132 7.76 -2.53 -1.79
N VAL A 133 6.50 -2.13 -1.61
CA VAL A 133 6.08 -0.76 -1.30
C VAL A 133 5.84 -0.70 0.22
N PRO A 134 6.78 -0.20 1.04
CA PRO A 134 6.73 -0.36 2.50
C PRO A 134 5.44 0.19 3.12
N VAL A 135 5.01 1.38 2.70
CA VAL A 135 3.76 2.00 3.17
C VAL A 135 2.54 1.14 2.85
N ALA A 136 2.52 0.46 1.69
CA ALA A 136 1.43 -0.46 1.36
C ALA A 136 1.44 -1.68 2.29
N THR A 137 2.62 -2.24 2.58
CA THR A 137 2.74 -3.34 3.57
C THR A 137 2.18 -2.94 4.93
N ASP A 138 2.60 -1.78 5.45
CA ASP A 138 2.16 -1.31 6.76
C ASP A 138 0.65 -1.11 6.80
N LEU A 139 0.06 -0.54 5.74
CA LEU A 139 -1.37 -0.24 5.69
C LEU A 139 -2.25 -1.46 5.40
N VAL A 140 -1.76 -2.47 4.67
CA VAL A 140 -2.48 -3.74 4.52
C VAL A 140 -2.55 -4.45 5.88
N LEU A 141 -1.43 -4.54 6.60
CA LEU A 141 -1.40 -5.16 7.94
C LEU A 141 -2.23 -4.38 8.96
N TRP A 142 -2.14 -3.05 8.93
CA TRP A 142 -2.97 -2.20 9.77
C TRP A 142 -4.46 -2.38 9.45
N ALA A 143 -4.85 -2.34 8.18
CA ALA A 143 -6.25 -2.52 7.80
C ALA A 143 -6.77 -3.91 8.19
N ALA A 144 -5.95 -4.95 8.05
CA ALA A 144 -6.28 -6.30 8.50
C ALA A 144 -6.54 -6.33 10.01
N ALA A 145 -5.64 -5.76 10.83
CA ALA A 145 -5.79 -5.69 12.28
C ALA A 145 -7.03 -4.89 12.70
N ILE A 146 -7.26 -3.74 12.08
CA ILE A 146 -8.44 -2.91 12.34
C ILE A 146 -9.75 -3.63 11.96
N ARG A 147 -9.73 -4.45 10.90
CA ARG A 147 -10.89 -5.22 10.42
C ARG A 147 -11.06 -6.57 11.13
N SER A 148 -10.07 -7.03 11.88
CA SER A 148 -10.19 -8.21 12.73
C SER A 148 -10.93 -7.91 14.03
N GLU A 149 -10.79 -6.69 14.53
CA GLU A 149 -11.56 -6.22 15.68
C GLU A 149 -13.07 -6.13 15.33
N VAL A 150 -13.89 -6.49 16.30
CA VAL A 150 -15.34 -6.26 16.28
C VAL A 150 -15.65 -5.15 17.26
N ASP A 151 -16.57 -4.27 16.90
CA ASP A 151 -17.02 -3.21 17.79
C ASP A 151 -17.62 -3.82 19.06
N ALA A 152 -17.18 -3.37 20.23
CA ALA A 152 -17.63 -3.92 21.51
C ALA A 152 -19.09 -3.55 21.85
N GLN A 153 -19.64 -2.49 21.25
CA GLN A 153 -21.04 -2.07 21.44
C GLN A 153 -21.98 -2.80 20.48
N ASP A 154 -21.62 -2.90 19.19
CA ASP A 154 -22.54 -3.38 18.16
C ASP A 154 -22.18 -4.78 17.60
N GLY A 155 -21.04 -5.35 17.99
CA GLY A 155 -20.54 -6.66 17.54
C GLY A 155 -20.15 -6.72 16.06
N ARG A 156 -20.14 -5.57 15.35
CA ARG A 156 -19.86 -5.48 13.92
C ARG A 156 -18.43 -5.01 13.65
N ALA A 157 -17.78 -5.59 12.65
CA ALA A 157 -16.47 -5.12 12.20
C ALA A 157 -16.57 -3.76 11.48
N LEU A 158 -15.53 -2.93 11.60
CA LEU A 158 -15.47 -1.58 11.03
C LEU A 158 -15.84 -1.52 9.56
N HIS A 159 -16.66 -0.56 9.16
CA HIS A 159 -17.15 -0.45 7.79
C HIS A 159 -15.98 -0.29 6.80
N PRO A 160 -15.85 -1.16 5.76
CA PRO A 160 -14.69 -1.15 4.87
C PRO A 160 -14.43 0.19 4.18
N LEU A 161 -15.46 1.01 3.93
CA LEU A 161 -15.29 2.33 3.32
C LEU A 161 -14.63 3.37 4.25
N LEU A 162 -14.85 3.29 5.57
CA LEU A 162 -14.13 4.15 6.53
C LEU A 162 -12.66 3.79 6.57
N VAL A 163 -12.37 2.49 6.63
CA VAL A 163 -10.99 2.01 6.58
C VAL A 163 -10.33 2.40 5.27
N ALA A 164 -11.05 2.33 4.13
CA ALA A 164 -10.57 2.79 2.83
C ALA A 164 -10.25 4.30 2.81
N ASP A 165 -11.08 5.14 3.43
CA ASP A 165 -10.86 6.58 3.52
C ASP A 165 -9.65 6.92 4.40
N ALA A 166 -9.46 6.19 5.50
CA ALA A 166 -8.32 6.33 6.39
C ALA A 166 -7.01 5.89 5.73
N VAL A 167 -6.95 4.68 5.14
CA VAL A 167 -5.73 4.18 4.49
C VAL A 167 -5.29 5.07 3.33
N GLU A 168 -6.21 5.66 2.57
CA GLU A 168 -5.84 6.55 1.47
C GLU A 168 -5.11 7.79 1.99
N ARG A 169 -5.62 8.40 3.06
CA ARG A 169 -4.98 9.58 3.67
C ARG A 169 -3.66 9.24 4.36
N LEU A 170 -3.62 8.12 5.09
CA LEU A 170 -2.39 7.63 5.70
C LEU A 170 -1.31 7.31 4.65
N ALA A 171 -1.70 6.68 3.55
CA ALA A 171 -0.82 6.40 2.43
C ALA A 171 -0.28 7.69 1.78
N MET A 172 -1.13 8.70 1.57
CA MET A 172 -0.70 10.03 1.08
C MET A 172 0.36 10.64 2.01
N LEU A 173 0.18 10.52 3.32
CA LEU A 173 1.10 11.05 4.31
C LEU A 173 2.36 10.18 4.51
N GLY A 174 2.39 8.97 3.92
CA GLY A 174 3.48 8.01 4.09
C GLY A 174 3.58 7.49 5.53
N ALA A 175 2.46 7.42 6.24
CA ALA A 175 2.39 7.02 7.64
C ALA A 175 1.81 5.61 7.79
N ALA A 176 2.27 4.89 8.81
CA ALA A 176 1.56 3.72 9.30
C ALA A 176 0.27 4.18 10.00
N GLY A 177 -0.76 3.34 10.00
CA GLY A 177 -1.98 3.65 10.74
C GLY A 177 -1.76 3.56 12.25
N PRO A 178 -2.35 4.46 13.06
CA PRO A 178 -2.21 4.41 14.51
C PRO A 178 -3.10 3.29 15.10
N ALA A 179 -2.84 2.93 16.36
CA ALA A 179 -3.62 1.94 17.07
C ALA A 179 -4.97 2.54 17.52
N TYR A 180 -6.01 2.44 16.69
CA TYR A 180 -7.36 2.83 17.10
C TYR A 180 -8.03 1.67 17.83
N LYS A 181 -8.77 2.01 18.90
CA LYS A 181 -9.54 1.03 19.70
C LYS A 181 -11.06 1.16 19.55
N THR A 182 -11.59 2.25 18.98
CA THR A 182 -13.05 2.50 18.90
C THR A 182 -13.47 3.31 17.66
N TRP A 183 -14.77 3.23 17.33
CA TRP A 183 -15.45 3.82 16.14
C TRP A 183 -15.33 5.35 15.97
N PRO A 184 -15.62 6.22 16.97
CA PRO A 184 -15.60 7.68 16.78
C PRO A 184 -14.20 8.22 16.46
N LEU A 185 -13.17 7.61 17.06
CA LEU A 185 -11.79 8.07 16.94
C LEU A 185 -11.24 7.92 15.52
N LEU A 186 -11.79 7.01 14.70
CA LEU A 186 -11.35 6.87 13.31
C LEU A 186 -11.99 7.92 12.39
N ASP A 187 -13.26 8.28 12.64
CA ASP A 187 -13.96 9.28 11.82
C ASP A 187 -13.35 10.67 12.01
N ASP A 188 -13.15 11.06 13.27
CA ASP A 188 -12.47 12.31 13.66
C ASP A 188 -11.04 12.35 13.10
N ALA A 189 -10.33 11.22 13.20
CA ALA A 189 -8.98 11.15 12.67
C ALA A 189 -8.91 11.28 11.15
N ILE A 190 -9.93 10.87 10.39
CA ILE A 190 -9.99 11.07 8.94
C ILE A 190 -10.00 12.57 8.60
N ASP A 191 -10.68 13.38 9.40
CA ASP A 191 -10.74 14.83 9.22
C ASP A 191 -9.42 15.50 9.61
N ASP A 192 -8.79 15.06 10.69
CA ASP A 192 -7.45 15.51 11.09
C ASP A 192 -6.38 15.17 10.04
N LEU A 193 -6.47 13.97 9.46
CA LEU A 193 -5.60 13.54 8.37
C LEU A 193 -5.83 14.40 7.11
N GLY A 194 -7.08 14.76 6.81
CA GLY A 194 -7.42 15.67 5.71
C GLY A 194 -6.87 17.08 5.91
N THR A 195 -6.96 17.58 7.13
CA THR A 195 -6.37 18.86 7.54
C THR A 195 -4.85 18.82 7.40
N THR A 196 -4.22 17.71 7.79
CA THR A 196 -2.76 17.51 7.67
C THR A 196 -2.31 17.48 6.21
N ILE A 197 -3.06 16.82 5.32
CA ILE A 197 -2.79 16.83 3.87
C ILE A 197 -2.87 18.25 3.32
N SER A 198 -3.90 19.01 3.69
CA SER A 198 -4.09 20.39 3.27
C SER A 198 -2.94 21.30 3.70
N ARG A 199 -2.45 21.14 4.95
CA ARG A 199 -1.27 21.86 5.46
C ARG A 199 0.02 21.54 4.69
N LYS A 200 0.12 20.36 4.07
CA LYS A 200 1.23 19.97 3.20
C LYS A 200 1.04 20.41 1.74
N GLY A 201 -0.01 21.17 1.43
CA GLY A 201 -0.31 21.65 0.08
C GLY A 201 -1.00 20.61 -0.81
N GLY A 202 -1.52 19.53 -0.23
CA GLY A 202 -2.29 18.51 -0.95
C GLY A 202 -3.79 18.77 -0.90
N GLU A 203 -4.53 18.19 -1.84
CA GLU A 203 -5.99 18.13 -1.77
C GLU A 203 -6.42 16.82 -1.07
N PRO A 204 -7.18 16.89 0.05
CA PRO A 204 -7.66 15.70 0.72
C PRO A 204 -8.71 14.96 -0.14
N PRO A 205 -8.67 13.61 -0.23
CA PRO A 205 -9.65 12.85 -0.99
C PRO A 205 -11.08 13.04 -0.44
N ARG A 206 -12.08 13.08 -1.32
CA ARG A 206 -13.50 13.08 -0.90
C ARG A 206 -13.83 11.82 -0.10
N ARG A 207 -14.67 11.92 0.93
CA ARG A 207 -15.08 10.76 1.74
C ARG A 207 -16.00 9.85 0.94
N ARG A 208 -15.75 8.54 0.96
CA ARG A 208 -16.55 7.55 0.21
C ARG A 208 -17.95 7.39 0.80
N LEU A 209 -18.07 7.47 2.12
CA LEU A 209 -19.38 7.34 2.79
C LEU A 209 -20.33 8.50 2.48
N GLU A 210 -19.82 9.71 2.26
CA GLU A 210 -20.64 10.86 1.86
C GLU A 210 -21.18 10.69 0.43
N THR A 211 -20.38 10.09 -0.46
CA THR A 211 -20.78 9.84 -1.85
C THR A 211 -21.74 8.65 -2.03
N GLY A 212 -21.79 7.72 -1.07
CA GLY A 212 -22.66 6.55 -1.11
C GLY A 212 -24.11 6.82 -0.71
N ARG A 213 -24.41 7.96 -0.09
CA ARG A 213 -25.79 8.36 0.30
C ARG A 213 -26.62 8.94 -0.84
N ARG A 214 -26.05 9.09 -2.04
CA ARG A 214 -26.77 9.43 -3.27
C ARG A 214 -26.74 8.24 -4.23
N ARG A 215 -27.56 7.23 -3.95
CA ARG A 215 -28.13 6.30 -4.93
C ARG A 215 -29.25 5.51 -4.28
#